data_AF-F7J699-F1
#
_entry.id   AF-F7J699-F1
#
_cell.length_a   1.000
_cell.length_b   1.000
_cell.length_c   1.000
_cell.angle_alpha   90.00
_cell.angle_beta   90.00
_cell.angle_gamma   90.00
#
_symmetry.space_group_name_H-M   'P 1'
#
loop_
_entity.id
_entity.type
_entity.pdbx_description
1 polymer ?
#
loop_
_entity_poly.entity_id
_entity_poly.type
_entity_poly.pdbx_seq_one_letter_code
_entity_poly.pdbx_strand_id
1 'polypeptide(L)'
;MDNSLNGKTNGWDSVNDLLNYHNRGNGLTINNKPSFDIEAAGEQIARSEQTWNGTHVIGQGATVTYSFPDWDYNKSNLNGRFESQDTGLSAFTAAQKAQAKLSLQSWADVANLNFVEVAPGQKSNITFGNYEGDGQAYAIKPFTGAGKDYRGHNTDGQSWFNINYDYADPRDGVYANLHPELGNYGRLSITHELGHTLGLDHPGVYNAGQSPSYAKATYAEDTRMFSLMSYWDESVTGGDHGGYYAAAPLVDDIAAIQYLYGANTTTRTGDTVYGFNSNSGRDFYTATDSSQKLIFSVWDAGGNDTLDFSGYTQDQRINLTEGSFSDVGGLTGNISIAVGAVIENAIGGSGNDVIVGNDAANILQGGAGNDVIYGGGGQDQLSGGSGSDIFVFSAVSDSPFKAPDKILDFETGIDKIDLSFFNQGENGAGFIHFVDSFSGQAGEATLTYHAQNDFSELALNISGHATPDFLVNIVGQANTATDFIV
;
A
#
# COMPACT_ATOMS: atom_id res chain seq x y z
N MET A 1 -3.33 -35.03 -3.02
CA MET A 1 -4.00 -33.89 -3.66
C MET A 1 -3.42 -32.70 -2.96
N ASP A 2 -2.51 -32.05 -3.66
CA ASP A 2 -1.72 -30.95 -3.14
C ASP A 2 -2.64 -29.76 -2.90
N ASN A 3 -2.55 -29.16 -1.72
CA ASN A 3 -3.43 -28.07 -1.27
C ASN A 3 -2.77 -26.70 -1.50
N SER A 4 -1.63 -26.67 -2.20
CA SER A 4 -0.79 -25.49 -2.51
C SER A 4 -1.49 -24.42 -3.35
N LEU A 5 -2.53 -24.76 -4.11
CA LEU A 5 -3.21 -23.82 -5.00
C LEU A 5 -4.49 -23.20 -4.44
N ASN A 6 -4.85 -23.44 -3.16
CA ASN A 6 -6.07 -22.89 -2.55
C ASN A 6 -7.36 -23.05 -3.42
N GLY A 7 -7.46 -24.16 -4.15
CA GLY A 7 -8.60 -24.46 -5.04
C GLY A 7 -8.49 -23.94 -6.49
N LYS A 8 -7.35 -23.35 -6.87
CA LYS A 8 -7.00 -22.96 -8.25
C LYS A 8 -6.36 -24.14 -9.03
N THR A 9 -6.35 -24.06 -10.35
CA THR A 9 -5.96 -25.21 -11.22
C THR A 9 -4.46 -25.26 -11.49
N ASN A 10 -3.80 -24.10 -11.54
CA ASN A 10 -2.38 -23.93 -11.83
C ASN A 10 -1.83 -22.65 -11.14
N GLY A 11 -0.54 -22.36 -11.30
CA GLY A 11 0.09 -21.16 -10.73
C GLY A 11 -0.43 -19.87 -11.38
N TRP A 12 -0.65 -19.89 -12.70
CA TRP A 12 -1.23 -18.74 -13.41
C TRP A 12 -2.58 -18.28 -12.85
N ASP A 13 -3.46 -19.19 -12.46
CA ASP A 13 -4.77 -18.85 -11.88
C ASP A 13 -4.62 -18.05 -10.57
N SER A 14 -3.58 -18.34 -9.76
CA SER A 14 -3.25 -17.60 -8.53
C SER A 14 -2.67 -16.21 -8.84
N VAL A 15 -1.75 -16.15 -9.82
CA VAL A 15 -1.15 -14.89 -10.29
C VAL A 15 -2.20 -13.96 -10.88
N ASN A 16 -3.06 -14.46 -11.76
CA ASN A 16 -4.12 -13.69 -12.39
C ASN A 16 -5.18 -13.21 -11.40
N ASP A 17 -5.45 -13.98 -10.33
CA ASP A 17 -6.31 -13.53 -9.23
C ASP A 17 -5.72 -12.31 -8.51
N LEU A 18 -4.41 -12.36 -8.22
CA LEU A 18 -3.69 -11.27 -7.54
C LEU A 18 -3.50 -10.02 -8.43
N LEU A 19 -3.21 -10.20 -9.72
CA LEU A 19 -3.10 -9.10 -10.68
C LEU A 19 -4.42 -8.35 -10.89
N ASN A 20 -5.56 -9.00 -10.63
CA ASN A 20 -6.89 -8.40 -10.73
C ASN A 20 -7.50 -8.07 -9.36
N TYR A 21 -6.69 -8.14 -8.29
CA TYR A 21 -7.14 -7.94 -6.93
C TYR A 21 -7.43 -6.46 -6.66
N HIS A 22 -8.60 -6.16 -6.09
CA HIS A 22 -9.09 -4.78 -5.86
C HIS A 22 -9.09 -3.89 -7.11
N ASN A 23 -9.34 -4.47 -8.29
CA ASN A 23 -9.56 -3.71 -9.51
C ASN A 23 -10.59 -2.59 -9.33
N ARG A 24 -10.20 -1.37 -9.69
CA ARG A 24 -10.98 -0.14 -9.51
C ARG A 24 -10.93 0.78 -10.73
N GLY A 25 -11.84 1.74 -10.79
CA GLY A 25 -11.95 2.70 -11.90
C GLY A 25 -12.60 2.10 -13.15
N ASN A 26 -12.24 2.65 -14.33
CA ASN A 26 -12.66 2.15 -15.65
C ASN A 26 -14.17 1.93 -15.83
N GLY A 27 -15.00 2.74 -15.15
CA GLY A 27 -16.47 2.65 -15.22
C GLY A 27 -17.07 1.46 -14.49
N LEU A 28 -16.29 0.75 -13.67
CA LEU A 28 -16.80 -0.31 -12.80
C LEU A 28 -17.83 0.23 -11.80
N THR A 29 -18.72 -0.65 -11.38
CA THR A 29 -19.66 -0.40 -10.28
C THR A 29 -19.46 -1.45 -9.21
N ILE A 30 -19.08 -1.03 -8.01
CA ILE A 30 -18.81 -1.89 -6.87
C ILE A 30 -19.72 -1.44 -5.73
N ASN A 31 -20.37 -2.38 -5.03
CA ASN A 31 -21.30 -2.07 -3.93
C ASN A 31 -22.38 -1.03 -4.26
N ASN A 32 -22.88 -1.04 -5.51
CA ASN A 32 -23.86 -0.07 -6.06
C ASN A 32 -23.36 1.39 -6.08
N LYS A 33 -22.05 1.60 -6.20
CA LYS A 33 -21.40 2.91 -6.35
C LYS A 33 -20.47 2.90 -7.56
N PRO A 34 -20.24 4.06 -8.20
CA PRO A 34 -19.15 4.17 -9.16
C PRO A 34 -17.83 3.82 -8.46
N SER A 35 -17.01 3.02 -9.13
CA SER A 35 -15.63 2.77 -8.72
C SER A 35 -14.74 3.86 -9.30
N PHE A 36 -13.92 4.48 -8.46
CA PHE A 36 -12.96 5.50 -8.87
C PHE A 36 -11.57 4.88 -8.98
N ASP A 37 -10.78 5.30 -9.97
CA ASP A 37 -9.33 5.07 -9.93
C ASP A 37 -8.67 5.95 -8.86
N ILE A 38 -7.37 5.75 -8.62
CA ILE A 38 -6.62 6.43 -7.56
C ILE A 38 -6.55 7.94 -7.79
N GLU A 39 -6.38 8.38 -9.05
CA GLU A 39 -6.33 9.80 -9.40
C GLU A 39 -7.68 10.49 -9.12
N ALA A 40 -8.77 9.92 -9.62
CA ALA A 40 -10.12 10.44 -9.41
C ALA A 40 -10.51 10.46 -7.92
N ALA A 41 -10.10 9.45 -7.15
CA ALA A 41 -10.29 9.43 -5.70
C ALA A 41 -9.46 10.52 -5.00
N GLY A 42 -8.19 10.70 -5.40
CA GLY A 42 -7.33 11.76 -4.90
C GLY A 42 -7.91 13.16 -5.14
N GLU A 43 -8.36 13.44 -6.37
CA GLU A 43 -9.04 14.69 -6.71
C GLU A 43 -10.34 14.88 -5.92
N GLN A 44 -11.12 13.81 -5.73
CA GLN A 44 -12.36 13.86 -4.96
C GLN A 44 -12.11 14.17 -3.48
N ILE A 45 -11.06 13.61 -2.87
CA ILE A 45 -10.63 13.93 -1.50
C ILE A 45 -10.09 15.37 -1.44
N ALA A 46 -9.39 15.83 -2.47
CA ALA A 46 -8.81 17.16 -2.56
C ALA A 46 -9.74 18.23 -3.17
N ARG A 47 -11.02 17.92 -3.40
CA ARG A 47 -11.97 18.71 -4.22
C ARG A 47 -12.15 20.18 -3.81
N SER A 48 -11.84 20.52 -2.57
CA SER A 48 -11.90 21.91 -2.09
C SER A 48 -10.71 22.77 -2.53
N GLU A 49 -9.60 22.14 -2.91
CA GLU A 49 -8.34 22.78 -3.32
C GLU A 49 -7.86 23.87 -2.34
N GLN A 50 -8.07 23.64 -1.04
CA GLN A 50 -7.66 24.55 0.02
C GLN A 50 -6.27 24.16 0.51
N THR A 51 -5.24 24.83 0.01
CA THR A 51 -3.85 24.59 0.45
C THR A 51 -3.33 25.73 1.31
N TRP A 52 -2.20 25.54 1.98
CA TRP A 52 -1.50 26.64 2.67
C TRP A 52 -0.88 27.68 1.72
N ASN A 53 -0.82 27.40 0.41
CA ASN A 53 -0.38 28.35 -0.62
C ASN A 53 -1.52 29.22 -1.15
N GLY A 54 -2.77 28.86 -0.86
CA GLY A 54 -3.98 29.59 -1.25
C GLY A 54 -5.06 28.64 -1.79
N THR A 55 -6.30 29.11 -1.82
CA THR A 55 -7.40 28.37 -2.46
C THR A 55 -7.15 28.26 -3.97
N HIS A 56 -7.30 27.07 -4.55
CA HIS A 56 -6.99 26.74 -5.94
C HIS A 56 -5.50 26.87 -6.32
N VAL A 57 -4.60 26.87 -5.33
CA VAL A 57 -3.14 26.84 -5.55
C VAL A 57 -2.63 25.44 -5.24
N ILE A 58 -2.60 24.59 -6.27
CA ILE A 58 -2.25 23.16 -6.20
C ILE A 58 -0.85 22.88 -6.78
N GLY A 59 -0.31 21.69 -6.50
CA GLY A 59 0.99 21.22 -7.00
C GLY A 59 2.22 21.98 -6.49
N GLN A 60 2.07 22.87 -5.50
CA GLN A 60 3.16 23.67 -4.95
C GLN A 60 3.46 23.25 -3.52
N GLY A 61 4.74 22.99 -3.23
CA GLY A 61 5.18 22.69 -1.87
C GLY A 61 4.95 23.85 -0.89
N ALA A 62 4.89 23.55 0.41
CA ALA A 62 4.63 24.55 1.44
C ALA A 62 5.52 24.35 2.68
N THR A 63 5.94 25.45 3.31
CA THR A 63 6.47 25.43 4.68
C THR A 63 5.35 25.77 5.64
N VAL A 64 5.03 24.85 6.55
CA VAL A 64 3.89 24.93 7.46
C VAL A 64 4.39 24.92 8.90
N THR A 65 4.13 26.00 9.63
CA THR A 65 4.50 26.06 11.06
C THR A 65 3.46 25.34 11.92
N TYR A 66 3.89 24.62 12.95
CA TYR A 66 2.98 23.99 13.92
C TYR A 66 3.39 24.30 15.36
N SER A 67 2.44 24.24 16.30
CA SER A 67 2.73 24.40 17.72
C SER A 67 1.78 23.55 18.57
N PHE A 68 2.14 23.33 19.83
CA PHE A 68 1.31 22.69 20.85
C PHE A 68 0.99 23.69 21.96
N PRO A 69 -0.08 24.51 21.80
CA PRO A 69 -0.40 25.52 22.79
C PRO A 69 -0.74 24.97 24.18
N ASP A 70 -0.44 25.78 25.19
CA ASP A 70 -0.93 25.58 26.55
C ASP A 70 -2.35 26.17 26.67
N TRP A 71 -3.34 25.35 26.35
CA TRP A 71 -4.74 25.79 26.36
C TRP A 71 -5.27 26.01 27.78
N ASP A 72 -5.97 27.14 28.00
CA ASP A 72 -6.63 27.46 29.27
C ASP A 72 -7.95 26.68 29.40
N TYR A 73 -8.01 25.79 30.39
CA TYR A 73 -9.15 24.93 30.71
C TYR A 73 -10.48 25.69 30.86
N ASN A 74 -10.44 26.93 31.34
CA ASN A 74 -11.64 27.74 31.60
C ASN A 74 -12.09 28.56 30.39
N LYS A 75 -11.41 28.43 29.26
CA LYS A 75 -11.79 29.09 28.01
C LYS A 75 -12.59 28.13 27.14
N SER A 76 -13.38 28.72 26.25
CA SER A 76 -13.95 28.01 25.13
C SER A 76 -13.17 28.31 23.86
N ASN A 77 -13.05 27.29 23.01
CA ASN A 77 -12.49 27.45 21.69
C ASN A 77 -13.64 27.53 20.68
N LEU A 78 -13.59 28.54 19.81
CA LEU A 78 -14.56 28.88 18.75
C LEU A 78 -15.76 29.76 19.15
N ASN A 79 -16.08 30.70 18.26
CA ASN A 79 -17.24 31.58 18.35
C ASN A 79 -18.50 30.87 17.82
N GLY A 80 -19.69 31.45 17.98
CA GLY A 80 -21.02 30.80 17.83
C GLY A 80 -21.43 30.24 16.45
N ARG A 81 -20.49 29.81 15.61
CA ARG A 81 -20.69 29.02 14.38
C ARG A 81 -20.74 27.51 14.62
N PHE A 82 -20.25 27.05 15.78
CA PHE A 82 -20.31 25.65 16.21
C PHE A 82 -21.39 25.55 17.29
N GLU A 83 -22.32 24.59 17.16
CA GLU A 83 -23.56 24.53 17.94
C GLU A 83 -23.29 24.34 19.46
N SER A 84 -22.14 23.77 19.81
CA SER A 84 -21.58 23.70 21.17
C SER A 84 -20.20 24.36 21.20
N GLN A 85 -19.96 25.23 22.19
CA GLN A 85 -18.60 25.70 22.47
C GLN A 85 -17.84 24.60 23.20
N ASP A 86 -16.68 24.20 22.68
CA ASP A 86 -15.83 23.24 23.37
C ASP A 86 -15.29 23.84 24.66
N THR A 87 -15.28 23.04 25.71
CA THR A 87 -14.81 23.42 27.04
C THR A 87 -13.80 22.39 27.56
N GLY A 88 -13.22 22.63 28.74
CA GLY A 88 -12.24 21.70 29.30
C GLY A 88 -10.99 21.58 28.44
N LEU A 89 -10.57 22.70 27.83
CA LEU A 89 -9.45 22.70 26.90
C LEU A 89 -8.16 22.30 27.63
N SER A 90 -7.34 21.46 27.00
CA SER A 90 -6.04 21.12 27.57
C SER A 90 -4.95 20.95 26.51
N ALA A 91 -3.71 21.12 26.94
CA ALA A 91 -2.56 20.86 26.10
C ALA A 91 -2.45 19.36 25.77
N PHE A 92 -1.86 19.05 24.62
CA PHE A 92 -1.44 17.70 24.29
C PHE A 92 -0.46 17.14 25.34
N THR A 93 -0.63 15.87 25.70
CA THR A 93 0.32 15.13 26.54
C THR A 93 1.63 14.89 25.80
N ALA A 94 2.68 14.47 26.51
CA ALA A 94 3.95 14.13 25.87
C ALA A 94 3.80 13.01 24.82
N ALA A 95 2.96 12.01 25.09
CA ALA A 95 2.67 10.92 24.16
C ALA A 95 1.95 11.43 22.91
N GLN A 96 0.91 12.26 23.08
CA GLN A 96 0.21 12.88 21.95
C GLN A 96 1.14 13.75 21.10
N LYS A 97 2.01 14.57 21.72
CA LYS A 97 3.01 15.37 21.00
C LYS A 97 3.97 14.51 20.18
N ALA A 98 4.40 13.37 20.72
CA ALA A 98 5.29 12.44 19.99
C ALA A 98 4.59 11.85 18.76
N GLN A 99 3.35 11.36 18.93
CA GLN A 99 2.57 10.78 17.84
C GLN A 99 2.15 11.81 16.78
N ALA A 100 1.85 13.05 17.18
CA ALA A 100 1.61 14.15 16.26
C ALA A 100 2.83 14.46 15.39
N LYS A 101 4.05 14.41 15.93
CA LYS A 101 5.27 14.60 15.14
C LYS A 101 5.49 13.47 14.13
N LEU A 102 5.23 12.22 14.51
CA LEU A 102 5.30 11.09 13.58
C LEU A 102 4.24 11.19 12.46
N SER A 103 3.05 11.71 12.78
CA SER A 103 1.98 11.92 11.80
C SER A 103 2.27 13.11 10.87
N LEU A 104 2.87 14.19 11.37
CA LEU A 104 3.41 15.27 10.54
C LEU A 104 4.51 14.74 9.60
N GLN A 105 5.40 13.89 10.12
CA GLN A 105 6.46 13.27 9.33
C GLN A 105 5.91 12.40 8.21
N SER A 106 4.87 11.60 8.45
CA SER A 106 4.28 10.75 7.39
C SER A 106 3.62 11.55 6.27
N TRP A 107 3.01 12.70 6.56
CA TRP A 107 2.52 13.62 5.52
C TRP A 107 3.66 14.29 4.73
N ALA A 108 4.74 14.69 5.41
CA ALA A 108 5.91 15.30 4.76
C ALA A 108 6.73 14.29 3.92
N ASP A 109 6.66 13.01 4.26
CA ASP A 109 7.31 11.96 3.48
C ASP A 109 6.74 11.87 2.06
N VAL A 110 5.43 12.07 1.90
CA VAL A 110 4.74 11.77 0.63
C VAL A 110 4.51 12.99 -0.26
N ALA A 111 4.57 14.20 0.29
CA ALA A 111 4.36 15.45 -0.44
C ALA A 111 5.37 16.54 -0.04
N ASN A 112 5.51 17.59 -0.86
CA ASN A 112 6.47 18.68 -0.64
C ASN A 112 6.08 19.61 0.52
N LEU A 113 6.01 19.07 1.73
CA LEU A 113 5.64 19.76 2.96
C LEU A 113 6.83 19.83 3.90
N ASN A 114 7.15 21.03 4.38
CA ASN A 114 8.18 21.25 5.39
C ASN A 114 7.55 21.76 6.68
N PHE A 115 7.48 20.91 7.70
CA PHE A 115 6.89 21.27 8.99
C PHE A 115 7.91 21.88 9.95
N VAL A 116 7.57 23.02 10.54
CA VAL A 116 8.45 23.75 11.46
C VAL A 116 7.76 23.98 12.81
N GLU A 117 8.29 23.36 13.87
CA GLU A 117 7.78 23.59 15.23
C GLU A 117 8.12 25.00 15.70
N VAL A 118 7.13 25.70 16.25
CA VAL A 118 7.31 26.99 16.92
C VAL A 118 6.83 26.91 18.37
N ALA A 119 7.22 27.90 19.19
CA ALA A 119 6.90 27.89 20.62
C ALA A 119 5.37 27.92 20.86
N PRO A 120 4.86 27.31 21.96
CA PRO A 120 3.42 27.21 22.25
C PRO A 120 2.60 28.50 22.19
N GLY A 121 3.22 29.64 22.52
CA GLY A 121 2.58 30.96 22.49
C GLY A 121 2.75 31.74 21.18
N GLN A 122 3.48 31.21 20.20
CA GLN A 122 3.63 31.83 18.90
C GLN A 122 2.49 31.45 17.96
N LYS A 123 2.14 32.36 17.05
CA LYS A 123 1.20 32.06 15.97
C LYS A 123 1.83 31.00 15.04
N SER A 124 1.11 29.92 14.78
CA SER A 124 1.46 28.88 13.82
C SER A 124 0.32 28.65 12.82
N ASN A 125 0.60 27.90 11.75
CA ASN A 125 -0.42 27.44 10.80
C ASN A 125 -1.28 26.35 11.43
N ILE A 126 -0.64 25.33 12.00
CA ILE A 126 -1.32 24.20 12.64
C ILE A 126 -1.19 24.31 14.16
N THR A 127 -2.26 24.00 14.89
CA THR A 127 -2.20 23.82 16.36
C THR A 127 -3.02 22.62 16.79
N PHE A 128 -2.54 21.92 17.81
CA PHE A 128 -3.23 20.78 18.39
C PHE A 128 -3.78 21.11 19.78
N GLY A 129 -4.98 20.64 20.10
CA GLY A 129 -5.59 20.81 21.41
C GLY A 129 -6.51 19.66 21.80
N ASN A 130 -6.67 19.48 23.11
CA ASN A 130 -7.64 18.55 23.68
C ASN A 130 -8.87 19.33 24.16
N TYR A 131 -10.04 18.69 24.17
CA TYR A 131 -11.26 19.24 24.77
C TYR A 131 -12.09 18.17 25.47
N GLU A 132 -13.02 18.61 26.32
CA GLU A 132 -14.06 17.78 26.92
C GLU A 132 -15.41 18.17 26.29
N GLY A 133 -16.08 17.21 25.65
CA GLY A 133 -17.36 17.47 24.99
C GLY A 133 -17.90 16.26 24.23
N ASP A 134 -18.71 16.54 23.21
CA ASP A 134 -19.26 15.54 22.29
C ASP A 134 -18.36 15.37 21.06
N GLY A 135 -18.51 14.23 20.36
CA GLY A 135 -17.73 13.94 19.15
C GLY A 135 -16.35 13.34 19.45
N GLN A 136 -15.63 12.95 18.40
CA GLN A 136 -14.37 12.22 18.53
C GLN A 136 -13.16 13.15 18.38
N ALA A 137 -13.06 13.81 17.23
CA ALA A 137 -12.09 14.85 16.92
C ALA A 137 -12.64 15.70 15.78
N TYR A 138 -12.03 16.85 15.52
CA TYR A 138 -12.30 17.66 14.34
C TYR A 138 -11.13 18.60 14.03
N ALA A 139 -11.09 19.09 12.79
CA ALA A 139 -10.12 20.07 12.35
C ALA A 139 -10.70 21.09 11.38
N ILE A 140 -9.97 22.19 11.22
CA ILE A 140 -10.35 23.31 10.37
C ILE A 140 -9.33 23.43 9.24
N LYS A 141 -9.82 23.37 8.00
CA LYS A 141 -9.00 23.45 6.78
C LYS A 141 -8.37 24.83 6.58
N PRO A 142 -7.29 24.95 5.79
CA PRO A 142 -6.70 26.23 5.41
C PRO A 142 -7.73 27.17 4.77
N PHE A 143 -7.65 28.47 5.08
CA PHE A 143 -8.48 29.51 4.47
C PHE A 143 -10.00 29.29 4.58
N THR A 144 -10.46 28.58 5.61
CA THR A 144 -11.90 28.41 5.89
C THR A 144 -12.52 29.72 6.37
N GLY A 145 -11.74 30.58 7.02
CA GLY A 145 -12.26 31.81 7.61
C GLY A 145 -13.19 31.50 8.79
N ALA A 146 -12.88 30.45 9.55
CA ALA A 146 -13.74 29.96 10.64
C ALA A 146 -13.80 30.92 11.84
N GLY A 147 -12.83 31.84 11.97
CA GLY A 147 -12.87 32.91 12.96
C GLY A 147 -11.57 33.04 13.73
N LYS A 148 -11.69 33.39 15.01
CA LYS A 148 -10.56 33.53 15.92
C LYS A 148 -10.82 32.76 17.22
N ASP A 149 -9.76 32.20 17.78
CA ASP A 149 -9.79 31.58 19.11
C ASP A 149 -9.81 32.63 20.22
N TYR A 150 -9.89 32.20 21.49
CA TYR A 150 -9.91 33.10 22.64
C TYR A 150 -8.62 33.92 22.82
N ARG A 151 -7.53 33.54 22.13
CA ARG A 151 -6.24 34.26 22.09
C ARG A 151 -6.20 35.30 20.96
N GLY A 152 -7.22 35.32 20.10
CA GLY A 152 -7.33 36.20 18.95
C GLY A 152 -6.57 35.72 17.70
N HIS A 153 -6.13 34.45 17.68
CA HIS A 153 -5.45 33.83 16.54
C HIS A 153 -6.44 33.21 15.57
N ASN A 154 -6.10 33.13 14.27
CA ASN A 154 -6.95 32.46 13.28
C ASN A 154 -7.12 30.98 13.67
N THR A 155 -8.33 30.46 13.47
CA THR A 155 -8.69 29.07 13.78
C THR A 155 -8.45 28.12 12.61
N ASP A 156 -8.17 28.63 11.40
CA ASP A 156 -7.73 27.78 10.29
C ASP A 156 -6.47 26.99 10.70
N GLY A 157 -6.45 25.68 10.45
CA GLY A 157 -5.37 24.76 10.83
C GLY A 157 -5.42 24.25 12.26
N GLN A 158 -6.45 24.58 13.06
CA GLN A 158 -6.62 23.97 14.37
C GLN A 158 -7.19 22.55 14.26
N SER A 159 -6.66 21.63 15.06
CA SER A 159 -7.19 20.29 15.27
C SER A 159 -7.44 20.02 16.76
N TRP A 160 -8.58 19.40 17.05
CA TRP A 160 -9.13 19.23 18.40
C TRP A 160 -9.54 17.79 18.64
N PHE A 161 -9.14 17.26 19.79
CA PHE A 161 -9.29 15.84 20.13
C PHE A 161 -10.04 15.70 21.45
N ASN A 162 -11.15 14.96 21.43
CA ASN A 162 -11.94 14.75 22.64
C ASN A 162 -11.23 13.73 23.54
N ILE A 163 -10.92 14.14 24.78
CA ILE A 163 -10.24 13.29 25.76
C ILE A 163 -11.19 12.50 26.65
N ASN A 164 -12.49 12.82 26.61
CA ASN A 164 -13.55 12.08 27.30
C ASN A 164 -14.37 11.21 26.33
N TYR A 165 -13.88 11.01 25.09
CA TYR A 165 -14.52 10.11 24.13
C TYR A 165 -14.44 8.67 24.66
N ASP A 166 -15.57 8.20 25.19
CA ASP A 166 -15.66 6.95 25.96
C ASP A 166 -16.03 5.72 25.12
N TYR A 167 -16.05 5.87 23.79
CA TYR A 167 -16.25 4.75 22.89
C TYR A 167 -15.00 3.87 22.91
N ALA A 168 -15.16 2.68 23.49
CA ALA A 168 -14.12 1.67 23.50
C ALA A 168 -14.14 0.90 22.17
N ASP A 169 -13.09 1.07 21.37
CA ASP A 169 -12.71 0.01 20.43
C ASP A 169 -12.23 -1.20 21.24
N PRO A 170 -12.60 -2.44 20.87
CA PRO A 170 -12.17 -3.66 21.57
C PRO A 170 -10.67 -3.78 21.82
N ARG A 171 -9.84 -3.08 21.05
CA ARG A 171 -8.37 -3.13 21.16
C ARG A 171 -7.76 -1.88 21.78
N ASP A 172 -8.33 -0.71 21.53
CA ASP A 172 -7.76 0.56 21.98
C ASP A 172 -8.20 0.94 23.39
N GLY A 173 -9.23 0.28 23.91
CA GLY A 173 -9.85 0.64 25.17
C GLY A 173 -10.53 2.00 25.11
N VAL A 174 -10.85 2.56 26.28
CA VAL A 174 -11.49 3.88 26.39
C VAL A 174 -10.44 4.97 26.23
N TYR A 175 -10.80 6.11 25.63
CA TYR A 175 -9.95 7.31 25.51
C TYR A 175 -8.73 7.16 24.60
N ALA A 176 -8.88 6.51 23.44
CA ALA A 176 -7.81 6.32 22.45
C ALA A 176 -7.05 7.63 22.10
N ASN A 177 -7.73 8.78 22.08
CA ASN A 177 -7.11 10.09 21.84
C ASN A 177 -6.09 10.51 22.91
N LEU A 178 -6.22 10.05 24.16
CA LEU A 178 -5.24 10.30 25.23
C LEU A 178 -4.03 9.37 25.15
N HIS A 179 -4.19 8.21 24.50
CA HIS A 179 -3.19 7.16 24.40
C HIS A 179 -2.93 6.76 22.94
N PRO A 180 -2.54 7.70 22.05
CA PRO A 180 -2.26 7.36 20.66
C PRO A 180 -0.98 6.51 20.59
N GLU A 181 -1.02 5.47 19.77
CA GLU A 181 0.13 4.59 19.48
C GLU A 181 -0.05 3.92 18.10
N LEU A 182 1.02 3.30 17.59
CA LEU A 182 0.97 2.62 16.30
C LEU A 182 -0.15 1.57 16.25
N GLY A 183 -0.97 1.61 15.20
CA GLY A 183 -2.01 0.61 14.95
C GLY A 183 -3.34 0.85 15.67
N ASN A 184 -3.44 1.92 16.47
CA ASN A 184 -4.65 2.28 17.22
C ASN A 184 -5.39 3.49 16.61
N TYR A 185 -6.65 3.67 17.00
CA TYR A 185 -7.52 4.72 16.46
C TYR A 185 -7.06 6.14 16.85
N GLY A 186 -6.39 6.29 17.99
CA GLY A 186 -5.84 7.57 18.44
C GLY A 186 -4.77 8.11 17.49
N ARG A 187 -3.85 7.25 17.02
CA ARG A 187 -2.85 7.63 16.01
C ARG A 187 -3.49 7.89 14.66
N LEU A 188 -4.44 7.07 14.21
CA LEU A 188 -5.24 7.31 13.00
C LEU A 188 -5.89 8.69 13.03
N SER A 189 -6.55 9.03 14.14
CA SER A 189 -7.26 10.30 14.31
C SER A 189 -6.33 11.50 14.19
N ILE A 190 -5.13 11.42 14.78
CA ILE A 190 -4.14 12.50 14.64
C ILE A 190 -3.74 12.68 13.17
N THR A 191 -3.47 11.60 12.43
CA THR A 191 -3.12 11.67 11.01
C THR A 191 -4.29 12.18 10.15
N HIS A 192 -5.51 11.77 10.48
CA HIS A 192 -6.76 12.18 9.82
C HIS A 192 -7.00 13.68 9.98
N GLU A 193 -7.03 14.18 11.21
CA GLU A 193 -7.25 15.61 11.46
C GLU A 193 -6.13 16.46 10.86
N LEU A 194 -4.90 15.94 10.80
CA LEU A 194 -3.82 16.59 10.05
C LEU A 194 -4.14 16.70 8.57
N GLY A 195 -4.68 15.65 7.93
CA GLY A 195 -5.14 15.69 6.54
C GLY A 195 -6.11 16.84 6.29
N HIS A 196 -7.08 17.04 7.18
CA HIS A 196 -7.98 18.21 7.14
C HIS A 196 -7.21 19.54 7.28
N THR A 197 -6.31 19.68 8.25
CA THR A 197 -5.51 20.92 8.38
C THR A 197 -4.59 21.19 7.19
N LEU A 198 -4.36 20.20 6.33
CA LEU A 198 -3.63 20.32 5.07
C LEU A 198 -4.52 20.54 3.86
N GLY A 199 -5.85 20.40 3.98
CA GLY A 199 -6.80 20.70 2.92
C GLY A 199 -7.65 19.54 2.43
N LEU A 200 -7.42 18.33 2.93
CA LEU A 200 -8.17 17.15 2.51
C LEU A 200 -9.58 17.17 3.08
N ASP A 201 -10.54 16.71 2.30
CA ASP A 201 -11.91 16.44 2.71
C ASP A 201 -12.09 14.96 3.06
N HIS A 202 -13.18 14.62 3.75
CA HIS A 202 -13.66 13.23 3.68
C HIS A 202 -13.95 12.86 2.21
N PRO A 203 -13.74 11.60 1.79
CA PRO A 203 -13.95 11.21 0.39
C PRO A 203 -15.39 11.42 -0.12
N GLY A 204 -16.38 11.44 0.77
CA GLY A 204 -17.76 11.83 0.47
C GLY A 204 -18.28 13.05 1.23
N VAL A 205 -19.54 13.41 0.96
CA VAL A 205 -20.22 14.52 1.64
C VAL A 205 -20.97 13.99 2.86
N TYR A 206 -20.24 13.80 3.95
CA TYR A 206 -20.76 13.38 5.25
C TYR A 206 -19.88 13.93 6.38
N ASN A 207 -20.48 14.08 7.57
CA ASN A 207 -19.81 14.50 8.80
C ASN A 207 -20.26 13.65 9.98
N ALA A 208 -19.43 13.56 11.02
CA ALA A 208 -19.80 12.96 12.30
C ALA A 208 -21.04 13.66 12.90
N GLY A 209 -21.87 12.91 13.63
CA GLY A 209 -23.12 13.43 14.23
C GLY A 209 -24.35 13.41 13.31
N GLN A 210 -24.21 13.02 12.03
CA GLN A 210 -25.33 12.86 11.08
C GLN A 210 -25.83 11.41 10.93
N SER A 211 -25.42 10.51 11.83
CA SER A 211 -25.59 9.05 11.69
C SER A 211 -25.30 8.53 10.27
N PRO A 212 -24.15 8.90 9.67
CA PRO A 212 -23.90 8.53 8.29
C PRO A 212 -23.71 7.01 8.19
N SER A 213 -24.11 6.42 7.07
CA SER A 213 -23.78 5.05 6.69
C SER A 213 -23.00 5.07 5.37
N TYR A 214 -22.33 3.97 5.03
CA TYR A 214 -21.60 3.85 3.75
C TYR A 214 -22.47 4.14 2.52
N ALA A 215 -23.81 4.11 2.63
CA ALA A 215 -24.69 4.63 1.59
C ALA A 215 -24.39 6.09 1.18
N LYS A 216 -23.77 6.88 2.07
CA LYS A 216 -23.33 8.27 1.83
C LYS A 216 -21.96 8.41 1.17
N ALA A 217 -21.17 7.33 1.06
CA ALA A 217 -19.95 7.35 0.26
C ALA A 217 -20.24 7.73 -1.20
N THR A 218 -19.37 8.55 -1.78
CA THR A 218 -19.54 9.04 -3.16
C THR A 218 -19.12 7.99 -4.19
N TYR A 219 -18.03 7.27 -3.90
CA TYR A 219 -17.49 6.19 -4.72
C TYR A 219 -17.26 4.94 -3.86
N ALA A 220 -16.99 3.81 -4.50
CA ALA A 220 -16.92 2.52 -3.80
C ALA A 220 -15.71 2.41 -2.85
N GLU A 221 -14.57 2.94 -3.25
CA GLU A 221 -13.29 2.86 -2.53
C GLU A 221 -13.16 3.90 -1.41
N ASP A 222 -14.25 4.61 -1.07
CA ASP A 222 -14.33 5.40 0.16
C ASP A 222 -14.40 4.45 1.35
N THR A 223 -13.26 3.89 1.77
CA THR A 223 -13.06 3.07 2.97
C THR A 223 -11.65 3.28 3.51
N ARG A 224 -11.44 2.85 4.75
CA ARG A 224 -10.13 2.87 5.44
C ARG A 224 -9.12 1.87 4.88
N MET A 225 -9.50 1.11 3.85
CA MET A 225 -8.54 0.38 3.02
C MET A 225 -7.74 1.32 2.11
N PHE A 226 -8.38 2.37 1.60
CA PHE A 226 -7.79 3.26 0.58
C PHE A 226 -7.46 4.66 1.10
N SER A 227 -8.23 5.15 2.07
CA SER A 227 -8.06 6.50 2.64
C SER A 227 -8.34 6.52 4.14
N LEU A 228 -7.38 7.00 4.92
CA LEU A 228 -7.60 7.29 6.34
C LEU A 228 -8.54 8.46 6.57
N MET A 229 -8.86 9.24 5.53
CA MET A 229 -9.91 10.27 5.56
C MET A 229 -11.32 9.66 5.53
N SER A 230 -11.46 8.36 5.29
CA SER A 230 -12.75 7.67 5.30
C SER A 230 -13.26 7.33 6.71
N TYR A 231 -14.57 7.31 6.86
CA TYR A 231 -15.25 6.80 8.05
C TYR A 231 -15.61 5.32 7.96
N TRP A 232 -15.47 4.71 6.78
CA TRP A 232 -15.99 3.38 6.50
C TRP A 232 -14.90 2.33 6.68
N ASP A 233 -15.28 1.23 7.31
CA ASP A 233 -14.41 0.08 7.57
C ASP A 233 -13.88 -0.56 6.28
N GLU A 234 -12.64 -1.03 6.29
CA GLU A 234 -11.99 -1.70 5.16
C GLU A 234 -12.77 -2.93 4.66
N SER A 235 -13.51 -3.60 5.54
CA SER A 235 -14.29 -4.80 5.19
C SER A 235 -15.40 -4.53 4.18
N VAL A 236 -15.85 -3.27 4.07
CA VAL A 236 -16.84 -2.87 3.05
C VAL A 236 -16.32 -3.12 1.63
N THR A 237 -15.01 -2.98 1.42
CA THR A 237 -14.33 -3.22 0.15
C THR A 237 -13.53 -4.52 0.14
N GLY A 238 -13.70 -5.38 1.15
CA GLY A 238 -13.06 -6.69 1.21
C GLY A 238 -11.65 -6.69 1.83
N GLY A 239 -11.24 -5.60 2.47
CA GLY A 239 -10.06 -5.59 3.34
C GLY A 239 -10.35 -6.21 4.71
N ASP A 240 -9.30 -6.55 5.45
CA ASP A 240 -9.37 -6.95 6.86
C ASP A 240 -8.05 -6.58 7.53
N HIS A 241 -8.11 -5.56 8.38
CA HIS A 241 -6.93 -5.07 9.09
C HIS A 241 -6.78 -5.68 10.48
N GLY A 242 -7.56 -6.71 10.84
CA GLY A 242 -7.52 -7.33 12.18
C GLY A 242 -7.90 -6.33 13.28
N GLY A 243 -8.75 -5.38 12.92
CA GLY A 243 -9.13 -4.20 13.71
C GLY A 243 -8.07 -3.11 13.80
N TYR A 244 -6.86 -3.29 13.25
CA TYR A 244 -5.77 -2.30 13.30
C TYR A 244 -6.05 -1.13 12.38
N TYR A 245 -5.51 0.03 12.73
CA TYR A 245 -5.71 1.27 11.97
C TYR A 245 -4.39 1.77 11.37
N ALA A 246 -4.45 2.26 10.13
CA ALA A 246 -3.32 2.88 9.47
C ALA A 246 -2.82 4.11 10.25
N ALA A 247 -1.50 4.24 10.41
CA ALA A 247 -0.89 5.36 11.11
C ALA A 247 -0.38 6.48 10.17
N ALA A 248 -0.37 6.22 8.87
CA ALA A 248 0.19 7.08 7.82
C ALA A 248 -0.75 7.12 6.60
N PRO A 249 -0.62 8.13 5.71
CA PRO A 249 -1.41 8.25 4.48
C PRO A 249 -1.48 6.94 3.68
N LEU A 250 -2.69 6.55 3.29
CA LEU A 250 -2.97 5.43 2.40
C LEU A 250 -2.98 5.87 0.93
N VAL A 251 -3.18 4.94 0.00
CA VAL A 251 -2.96 5.16 -1.44
C VAL A 251 -3.74 6.37 -2.01
N ASP A 252 -5.01 6.55 -1.63
CA ASP A 252 -5.82 7.67 -2.11
C ASP A 252 -5.47 8.97 -1.37
N ASP A 253 -5.00 8.87 -0.12
CA ASP A 253 -4.52 10.03 0.65
C ASP A 253 -3.22 10.58 0.06
N ILE A 254 -2.31 9.70 -0.37
CA ILE A 254 -1.06 10.03 -1.04
C ILE A 254 -1.39 10.75 -2.36
N ALA A 255 -2.26 10.18 -3.19
CA ALA A 255 -2.69 10.83 -4.43
C ALA A 255 -3.29 12.23 -4.16
N ALA A 256 -4.18 12.35 -3.17
CA ALA A 256 -4.82 13.62 -2.82
C ALA A 256 -3.82 14.69 -2.35
N ILE A 257 -2.90 14.33 -1.45
CA ILE A 257 -1.96 15.32 -0.91
C ILE A 257 -0.88 15.69 -1.92
N GLN A 258 -0.48 14.77 -2.80
CA GLN A 258 0.41 15.05 -3.92
C GLN A 258 -0.26 15.92 -4.98
N TYR A 259 -1.56 15.77 -5.23
CA TYR A 259 -2.32 16.71 -6.05
C TYR A 259 -2.25 18.14 -5.46
N LEU A 260 -2.42 18.29 -4.15
CA LEU A 260 -2.39 19.61 -3.50
C LEU A 260 -0.98 20.23 -3.42
N TYR A 261 0.06 19.46 -3.11
CA TYR A 261 1.39 19.99 -2.76
C TYR A 261 2.55 19.47 -3.62
N GLY A 262 2.29 18.57 -4.56
CA GLY A 262 3.29 17.88 -5.37
C GLY A 262 3.96 16.72 -4.61
N ALA A 263 4.32 15.67 -5.36
CA ALA A 263 5.05 14.52 -4.86
C ALA A 263 6.42 14.88 -4.30
N ASN A 264 6.80 14.26 -3.16
CA ASN A 264 8.12 14.44 -2.57
C ASN A 264 9.12 13.44 -3.17
N THR A 265 9.87 13.89 -4.17
CA THR A 265 10.86 13.07 -4.89
C THR A 265 12.23 13.01 -4.18
N THR A 266 12.29 13.36 -2.88
CA THR A 266 13.52 13.31 -2.07
C THR A 266 13.43 12.30 -0.94
N THR A 267 12.26 11.70 -0.74
CA THR A 267 12.02 10.72 0.31
C THR A 267 12.56 9.37 -0.11
N ARG A 268 13.44 8.80 0.73
CA ARG A 268 13.91 7.41 0.61
C ARG A 268 14.59 7.05 -0.72
N THR A 269 15.28 8.01 -1.37
CA THR A 269 15.94 7.84 -2.69
C THR A 269 17.12 6.85 -2.76
N GLY A 270 17.27 5.93 -1.81
CA GLY A 270 18.26 4.87 -1.84
C GLY A 270 17.64 3.59 -1.30
N ASP A 271 18.37 2.47 -1.42
CA ASP A 271 17.85 1.13 -1.18
C ASP A 271 17.16 0.98 0.19
N THR A 272 15.82 0.92 0.15
CA THR A 272 14.95 0.90 1.31
C THR A 272 14.32 -0.47 1.49
N VAL A 273 14.40 -0.99 2.71
CA VAL A 273 13.69 -2.20 3.13
C VAL A 273 12.47 -1.81 3.95
N TYR A 274 11.32 -2.37 3.58
CA TYR A 274 10.01 -2.23 4.24
C TYR A 274 9.60 -3.57 4.86
N GLY A 275 8.94 -3.55 6.02
CA GLY A 275 8.57 -4.75 6.76
C GLY A 275 9.65 -5.15 7.77
N PHE A 276 10.06 -6.42 7.77
CA PHE A 276 11.18 -6.90 8.58
C PHE A 276 12.47 -6.25 8.13
N ASN A 277 13.44 -6.15 9.05
CA ASN A 277 14.76 -5.57 8.76
C ASN A 277 14.72 -4.13 8.20
N SER A 278 13.61 -3.42 8.41
CA SER A 278 13.39 -2.12 7.78
C SER A 278 14.44 -1.09 8.17
N ASN A 279 14.89 -0.33 7.17
CA ASN A 279 15.75 0.85 7.32
C ASN A 279 15.00 2.16 7.04
N SER A 280 13.67 2.10 6.84
CA SER A 280 12.82 3.25 6.52
C SER A 280 12.82 4.36 7.59
N GLY A 281 13.16 3.99 8.83
CA GLY A 281 13.07 4.86 9.99
C GLY A 281 11.64 5.30 10.30
N ARG A 282 10.63 4.49 9.94
CA ARG A 282 9.21 4.72 10.24
C ARG A 282 8.63 3.53 10.98
N ASP A 283 7.88 3.82 12.04
CA ASP A 283 7.19 2.82 12.87
C ASP A 283 6.18 2.03 12.03
N PHE A 284 5.39 2.71 11.20
CA PHE A 284 4.36 2.08 10.38
C PHE A 284 4.88 1.21 9.22
N TYR A 285 6.15 1.35 8.83
CA TYR A 285 6.78 0.48 7.82
C TYR A 285 7.61 -0.66 8.42
N THR A 286 7.72 -0.76 9.76
CA THR A 286 8.65 -1.69 10.40
C THR A 286 7.91 -2.82 11.12
N ALA A 287 8.23 -4.07 10.77
CA ALA A 287 7.89 -5.24 11.58
C ALA A 287 9.10 -5.65 12.42
N THR A 288 8.91 -5.75 13.73
CA THR A 288 9.95 -6.20 14.68
C THR A 288 9.82 -7.67 15.06
N ASP A 289 8.63 -8.23 14.90
CA ASP A 289 8.31 -9.64 15.16
C ASP A 289 7.04 -10.04 14.40
N SER A 290 6.76 -11.35 14.37
CA SER A 290 5.68 -11.96 13.60
C SER A 290 4.26 -11.63 14.09
N SER A 291 4.11 -11.00 15.25
CA SER A 291 2.81 -10.55 15.76
C SER A 291 2.45 -9.13 15.34
N GLN A 292 3.44 -8.32 14.95
CA GLN A 292 3.23 -6.94 14.52
C GLN A 292 2.33 -6.92 13.28
N LYS A 293 1.29 -6.09 13.32
CA LYS A 293 0.40 -5.85 12.18
C LYS A 293 0.86 -4.62 11.41
N LEU A 294 1.05 -4.80 10.11
CA LEU A 294 1.48 -3.75 9.19
C LEU A 294 0.28 -3.28 8.38
N ILE A 295 0.08 -1.96 8.31
CA ILE A 295 -0.90 -1.34 7.43
C ILE A 295 -0.26 -0.08 6.88
N PHE A 296 0.07 -0.07 5.60
CA PHE A 296 0.73 1.07 4.97
C PHE A 296 0.55 1.10 3.46
N SER A 297 0.74 2.29 2.90
CA SER A 297 0.98 2.48 1.47
C SER A 297 2.42 2.95 1.28
N VAL A 298 3.17 2.33 0.38
CA VAL A 298 4.56 2.67 0.10
C VAL A 298 4.63 3.91 -0.76
N TRP A 299 5.31 4.94 -0.28
CA TRP A 299 5.85 6.00 -1.12
C TRP A 299 7.36 5.88 -1.12
N ASP A 300 7.96 5.69 -2.29
CA ASP A 300 9.40 5.70 -2.46
C ASP A 300 9.75 6.51 -3.72
N ALA A 301 10.80 7.33 -3.64
CA ALA A 301 11.24 8.17 -4.75
C ALA A 301 12.40 7.55 -5.54
N GLY A 302 12.88 6.37 -5.16
CA GLY A 302 13.77 5.53 -5.95
C GLY A 302 14.86 4.86 -5.13
N GLY A 303 15.59 3.96 -5.74
CA GLY A 303 16.51 3.08 -5.04
C GLY A 303 16.41 1.69 -5.67
N ASN A 304 16.94 0.69 -4.98
CA ASN A 304 16.55 -0.69 -5.20
C ASN A 304 15.95 -1.23 -3.90
N ASP A 305 14.63 -1.28 -3.86
CA ASP A 305 13.83 -1.37 -2.64
C ASP A 305 13.25 -2.78 -2.46
N THR A 306 12.96 -3.15 -1.20
CA THR A 306 12.52 -4.50 -0.85
C THR A 306 11.32 -4.46 0.09
N LEU A 307 10.25 -5.18 -0.26
CA LEU A 307 9.26 -5.63 0.70
C LEU A 307 9.76 -6.92 1.36
N ASP A 308 10.21 -6.83 2.62
CA ASP A 308 10.70 -7.96 3.41
C ASP A 308 9.61 -8.40 4.40
N PHE A 309 8.97 -9.52 4.08
CA PHE A 309 7.93 -10.12 4.91
C PHE A 309 8.36 -11.47 5.48
N SER A 310 9.67 -11.70 5.59
CA SER A 310 10.27 -13.00 5.90
C SER A 310 9.94 -13.56 7.29
N GLY A 311 9.52 -12.70 8.22
CA GLY A 311 9.18 -13.11 9.58
C GLY A 311 7.75 -13.59 9.75
N TYR A 312 6.89 -13.52 8.72
CA TYR A 312 5.53 -14.03 8.78
C TYR A 312 5.44 -15.51 8.42
N THR A 313 4.39 -16.17 8.94
CA THR A 313 4.17 -17.62 8.77
C THR A 313 2.83 -17.94 8.10
N GLN A 314 2.00 -16.93 7.88
CA GLN A 314 0.75 -17.04 7.16
C GLN A 314 1.05 -17.06 5.67
N ASP A 315 0.20 -17.71 4.87
CA ASP A 315 0.20 -17.57 3.41
C ASP A 315 -0.02 -16.08 3.06
N GLN A 316 0.80 -15.54 2.17
CA GLN A 316 0.81 -14.14 1.76
C GLN A 316 0.51 -13.99 0.28
N ARG A 317 0.03 -12.82 -0.11
CA ARG A 317 -0.10 -12.42 -1.51
C ARG A 317 0.56 -11.07 -1.69
N ILE A 318 1.71 -11.04 -2.36
CA ILE A 318 2.58 -9.87 -2.50
C ILE A 318 2.58 -9.44 -3.96
N ASN A 319 2.20 -8.19 -4.22
CA ASN A 319 2.14 -7.60 -5.54
C ASN A 319 2.98 -6.32 -5.58
N LEU A 320 4.01 -6.28 -6.43
CA LEU A 320 4.94 -5.16 -6.58
C LEU A 320 4.49 -4.12 -7.62
N THR A 321 3.33 -4.31 -8.26
CA THR A 321 2.80 -3.33 -9.21
C THR A 321 2.28 -2.08 -8.50
N GLU A 322 2.48 -0.91 -9.09
CA GLU A 322 2.00 0.35 -8.52
C GLU A 322 0.46 0.37 -8.40
N GLY A 323 -0.06 1.00 -7.34
CA GLY A 323 -1.50 1.08 -7.07
C GLY A 323 -2.13 -0.24 -6.63
N SER A 324 -1.37 -1.34 -6.57
CA SER A 324 -1.87 -2.66 -6.17
C SER A 324 -1.92 -2.83 -4.65
N PHE A 325 -2.57 -3.92 -4.24
CA PHE A 325 -2.73 -4.32 -2.86
C PHE A 325 -2.17 -5.72 -2.63
N SER A 326 -1.64 -5.93 -1.42
CA SER A 326 -1.08 -7.18 -0.94
C SER A 326 -1.74 -7.60 0.38
N ASP A 327 -1.79 -8.91 0.61
CA ASP A 327 -2.24 -9.57 1.85
C ASP A 327 -1.01 -10.06 2.60
N VAL A 328 -0.72 -9.46 3.76
CA VAL A 328 0.57 -9.67 4.46
C VAL A 328 0.34 -9.90 5.95
N GLY A 329 1.05 -10.88 6.52
CA GLY A 329 1.01 -11.15 7.97
C GLY A 329 -0.36 -11.56 8.51
N GLY A 330 -1.16 -12.25 7.67
CA GLY A 330 -2.51 -12.71 7.99
C GLY A 330 -3.58 -11.62 8.01
N LEU A 331 -3.31 -10.48 7.37
CA LEU A 331 -4.28 -9.43 7.07
C LEU A 331 -4.63 -9.45 5.58
N THR A 332 -5.68 -8.72 5.20
CA THR A 332 -6.18 -8.65 3.83
C THR A 332 -6.16 -7.20 3.33
N GLY A 333 -5.54 -6.93 2.19
CA GLY A 333 -5.50 -5.61 1.56
C GLY A 333 -4.78 -4.54 2.38
N ASN A 334 -3.85 -4.93 3.25
CA ASN A 334 -3.25 -4.05 4.24
C ASN A 334 -1.98 -3.33 3.75
N ILE A 335 -1.32 -3.86 2.72
CA ILE A 335 -0.15 -3.22 2.10
C ILE A 335 -0.52 -2.78 0.70
N SER A 336 -0.15 -1.55 0.33
CA SER A 336 -0.26 -1.04 -1.04
C SER A 336 0.99 -0.30 -1.48
N ILE A 337 1.13 -0.08 -2.78
CA ILE A 337 2.20 0.76 -3.37
C ILE A 337 1.53 1.99 -4.00
N ALA A 338 2.01 3.19 -3.67
CA ALA A 338 1.47 4.42 -4.27
C ALA A 338 1.84 4.51 -5.76
N VAL A 339 0.98 5.17 -6.55
CA VAL A 339 1.27 5.44 -7.96
C VAL A 339 2.54 6.28 -8.09
N GLY A 340 3.43 5.88 -9.00
CA GLY A 340 4.73 6.49 -9.23
C GLY A 340 5.87 5.97 -8.34
N ALA A 341 5.59 5.11 -7.36
CA ALA A 341 6.62 4.38 -6.62
C ALA A 341 6.92 3.05 -7.32
N VAL A 342 8.20 2.68 -7.38
CA VAL A 342 8.66 1.38 -7.92
C VAL A 342 9.33 0.64 -6.79
N ILE A 343 8.99 -0.64 -6.60
CA ILE A 343 9.62 -1.52 -5.62
C ILE A 343 10.15 -2.75 -6.37
N GLU A 344 11.46 -2.98 -6.27
CA GLU A 344 12.14 -3.98 -7.10
C GLU A 344 12.04 -5.39 -6.50
N ASN A 345 11.96 -5.54 -5.19
CA ASN A 345 12.20 -6.83 -4.56
C ASN A 345 11.12 -7.23 -3.56
N ALA A 346 10.89 -8.53 -3.44
CA ALA A 346 10.01 -9.11 -2.43
C ALA A 346 10.65 -10.35 -1.79
N ILE A 347 10.48 -10.48 -0.48
CA ILE A 347 10.83 -11.67 0.29
C ILE A 347 9.56 -12.14 1.00
N GLY A 348 9.07 -13.31 0.61
CA GLY A 348 7.99 -14.03 1.27
C GLY A 348 8.41 -14.60 2.62
N GLY A 349 7.50 -15.32 3.26
CA GLY A 349 7.61 -15.83 4.62
C GLY A 349 7.89 -17.33 4.67
N SER A 350 7.30 -17.98 5.67
CA SER A 350 7.29 -19.44 5.78
C SER A 350 5.95 -20.08 5.39
N GLY A 351 5.04 -19.29 4.82
CA GLY A 351 3.72 -19.71 4.33
C GLY A 351 3.78 -20.10 2.85
N ASN A 352 2.66 -20.50 2.26
CA ASN A 352 2.58 -20.72 0.82
C ASN A 352 2.20 -19.40 0.15
N ASP A 353 3.18 -18.67 -0.37
CA ASP A 353 3.03 -17.30 -0.80
C ASP A 353 2.78 -17.20 -2.31
N VAL A 354 2.04 -16.16 -2.73
CA VAL A 354 1.94 -15.75 -4.14
C VAL A 354 2.66 -14.43 -4.29
N ILE A 355 3.71 -14.39 -5.10
CA ILE A 355 4.57 -13.22 -5.30
C ILE A 355 4.53 -12.81 -6.77
N VAL A 356 4.10 -11.57 -7.01
CA VAL A 356 4.00 -10.94 -8.33
C VAL A 356 4.94 -9.73 -8.37
N GLY A 357 5.89 -9.76 -9.30
CA GLY A 357 6.77 -8.65 -9.62
C GLY A 357 6.09 -7.57 -10.47
N ASN A 358 6.89 -6.75 -11.14
CA ASN A 358 6.41 -5.64 -11.97
C ASN A 358 7.19 -5.58 -13.31
N ASP A 359 7.36 -4.39 -13.89
CA ASP A 359 8.08 -4.21 -15.17
C ASP A 359 9.58 -3.92 -14.96
N ALA A 360 10.04 -3.85 -13.71
CA ALA A 360 11.45 -3.67 -13.37
C ALA A 360 12.14 -5.03 -13.20
N ALA A 361 13.48 -5.03 -13.21
CA ALA A 361 14.23 -6.24 -12.89
C ALA A 361 14.08 -6.57 -11.40
N ASN A 362 13.32 -7.62 -11.08
CA ASN A 362 12.97 -7.98 -9.71
C ASN A 362 13.89 -9.04 -9.11
N ILE A 363 14.08 -9.00 -7.78
CA ILE A 363 14.56 -10.14 -6.99
C ILE A 363 13.41 -10.64 -6.12
N LEU A 364 12.88 -11.81 -6.45
CA LEU A 364 11.74 -12.43 -5.77
C LEU A 364 12.19 -13.70 -5.05
N GLN A 365 11.95 -13.76 -3.75
CA GLN A 365 12.29 -14.91 -2.90
C GLN A 365 11.02 -15.40 -2.22
N GLY A 366 10.59 -16.64 -2.51
CA GLY A 366 9.44 -17.28 -1.87
C GLY A 366 9.67 -17.51 -0.39
N GLY A 367 10.74 -18.23 -0.07
CA GLY A 367 11.18 -18.47 1.29
C GLY A 367 11.01 -19.94 1.66
N ALA A 368 10.13 -20.24 2.61
CA ALA A 368 9.73 -21.62 2.89
C ALA A 368 8.24 -21.77 2.66
N GLY A 369 7.80 -22.94 2.21
CA GLY A 369 6.41 -23.14 1.79
C GLY A 369 6.36 -23.43 0.30
N ASN A 370 5.17 -23.71 -0.22
CA ASN A 370 5.00 -23.98 -1.64
C ASN A 370 4.57 -22.69 -2.34
N ASP A 371 5.53 -21.97 -2.89
CA ASP A 371 5.33 -20.60 -3.36
C ASP A 371 4.99 -20.53 -4.85
N VAL A 372 4.24 -19.50 -5.25
CA VAL A 372 3.95 -19.19 -6.65
C VAL A 372 4.58 -17.85 -6.98
N ILE A 373 5.54 -17.85 -7.90
CA ILE A 373 6.36 -16.69 -8.23
C ILE A 373 6.16 -16.31 -9.69
N TYR A 374 5.82 -15.05 -9.93
CA TYR A 374 5.68 -14.45 -11.25
C TYR A 374 6.55 -13.19 -11.33
N GLY A 375 7.58 -13.22 -12.17
CA GLY A 375 8.50 -12.09 -12.35
C GLY A 375 7.82 -10.85 -12.91
N GLY A 376 6.95 -11.02 -13.91
CA GLY A 376 6.48 -9.90 -14.70
C GLY A 376 7.44 -9.63 -15.85
N GLY A 377 7.57 -8.38 -16.27
CA GLY A 377 8.55 -7.99 -17.28
C GLY A 377 9.83 -7.53 -16.60
N GLY A 378 10.98 -7.78 -17.20
CA GLY A 378 12.24 -7.39 -16.55
C GLY A 378 13.37 -8.31 -16.94
N GLN A 379 14.43 -8.29 -16.14
CA GLN A 379 15.38 -9.39 -16.09
C GLN A 379 15.42 -9.85 -14.63
N ASP A 380 14.62 -10.84 -14.32
CA ASP A 380 14.31 -11.19 -12.96
C ASP A 380 15.22 -12.27 -12.41
N GLN A 381 15.37 -12.26 -11.09
CA GLN A 381 16.04 -13.28 -10.30
C GLN A 381 15.02 -13.88 -9.35
N LEU A 382 14.67 -15.14 -9.63
CA LEU A 382 13.59 -15.85 -8.97
C LEU A 382 14.17 -16.97 -8.12
N SER A 383 13.80 -17.00 -6.84
CA SER A 383 14.15 -18.06 -5.90
C SER A 383 12.90 -18.59 -5.23
N GLY A 384 12.66 -19.89 -5.35
CA GLY A 384 11.56 -20.55 -4.63
C GLY A 384 11.90 -20.70 -3.14
N GLY A 385 13.11 -21.16 -2.86
CA GLY A 385 13.54 -21.50 -1.52
C GLY A 385 13.25 -22.96 -1.20
N SER A 386 12.62 -23.24 -0.06
CA SER A 386 12.30 -24.61 0.35
C SER A 386 10.81 -24.90 0.21
N GLY A 387 10.46 -25.90 -0.59
CA GLY A 387 9.08 -26.32 -0.77
C GLY A 387 8.91 -26.88 -2.16
N SER A 388 7.69 -26.90 -2.67
CA SER A 388 7.38 -27.23 -4.07
C SER A 388 6.88 -25.97 -4.76
N ASP A 389 7.79 -25.28 -5.42
CA ASP A 389 7.57 -23.92 -5.90
C ASP A 389 7.16 -23.91 -7.38
N ILE A 390 6.43 -22.87 -7.79
CA ILE A 390 5.92 -22.70 -9.15
C ILE A 390 6.38 -21.35 -9.70
N PHE A 391 7.20 -21.40 -10.74
CA PHE A 391 7.63 -20.22 -11.51
C PHE A 391 6.75 -20.05 -12.73
N VAL A 392 6.00 -18.95 -12.80
CA VAL A 392 4.96 -18.71 -13.80
C VAL A 392 5.46 -17.78 -14.89
N PHE A 393 5.15 -18.09 -16.16
CA PHE A 393 5.38 -17.20 -17.30
C PHE A 393 4.12 -17.12 -18.18
N SER A 394 3.77 -15.90 -18.59
CA SER A 394 2.53 -15.62 -19.32
C SER A 394 2.73 -14.77 -20.58
N ALA A 395 3.89 -14.13 -20.76
CA ALA A 395 4.18 -13.39 -21.97
C ALA A 395 5.62 -13.60 -22.44
N VAL A 396 5.84 -13.35 -23.73
CA VAL A 396 7.20 -13.32 -24.30
C VAL A 396 8.04 -12.22 -23.64
N SER A 397 7.39 -11.12 -23.24
CA SER A 397 8.01 -10.00 -22.54
C SER A 397 8.46 -10.32 -21.12
N ASP A 398 7.99 -11.43 -20.54
CA ASP A 398 8.39 -11.80 -19.18
C ASP A 398 9.87 -12.18 -19.19
N SER A 399 10.26 -13.06 -20.12
CA SER A 399 11.63 -13.55 -20.25
C SER A 399 12.13 -13.46 -21.70
N PRO A 400 12.29 -12.25 -22.25
CA PRO A 400 12.68 -12.08 -23.65
C PRO A 400 14.07 -12.67 -23.88
N PHE A 401 14.28 -13.30 -25.04
CA PHE A 401 15.53 -14.02 -25.34
C PHE A 401 16.83 -13.21 -25.08
N LYS A 402 16.77 -11.89 -25.19
CA LYS A 402 17.92 -10.98 -25.00
C LYS A 402 18.15 -10.52 -23.56
N ALA A 403 17.15 -10.64 -22.70
CA ALA A 403 17.21 -10.29 -21.29
C ALA A 403 16.46 -11.38 -20.50
N PRO A 404 16.96 -12.62 -20.51
CA PRO A 404 16.29 -13.75 -19.89
C PRO A 404 16.35 -13.66 -18.36
N ASP A 405 15.29 -14.12 -17.72
CA ASP A 405 15.24 -14.30 -16.27
C ASP A 405 16.09 -15.47 -15.84
N LYS A 406 16.32 -15.53 -14.53
CA LYS A 406 17.07 -16.58 -13.86
C LYS A 406 16.27 -17.15 -12.71
N ILE A 407 15.99 -18.44 -12.78
CA ILE A 407 15.59 -19.24 -11.61
C ILE A 407 16.87 -19.72 -10.93
N LEU A 408 17.05 -19.41 -9.65
CA LEU A 408 18.33 -19.53 -8.96
C LEU A 408 18.54 -20.82 -8.17
N ASP A 409 17.48 -21.56 -7.87
CA ASP A 409 17.50 -22.68 -6.92
C ASP A 409 16.57 -23.86 -7.30
N PHE A 410 16.30 -24.06 -8.59
CA PHE A 410 15.33 -25.04 -9.08
C PHE A 410 15.69 -26.49 -8.72
N GLU A 411 14.76 -27.21 -8.09
CA GLU A 411 14.87 -28.63 -7.75
C GLU A 411 13.96 -29.52 -8.62
N THR A 412 14.57 -30.32 -9.51
CA THR A 412 13.83 -31.25 -10.39
C THR A 412 12.97 -32.25 -9.62
N GLY A 413 11.75 -32.49 -10.12
CA GLY A 413 10.77 -33.36 -9.48
C GLY A 413 10.08 -32.76 -8.26
N ILE A 414 10.48 -31.56 -7.84
CA ILE A 414 9.87 -30.80 -6.75
C ILE A 414 9.23 -29.54 -7.33
N ASP A 415 10.04 -28.65 -7.90
CA ASP A 415 9.59 -27.38 -8.46
C ASP A 415 8.97 -27.54 -9.84
N LYS A 416 8.24 -26.51 -10.26
CA LYS A 416 7.57 -26.46 -11.56
C LYS A 416 7.75 -25.13 -12.26
N ILE A 417 7.81 -25.20 -13.58
CA ILE A 417 7.67 -24.05 -14.48
C ILE A 417 6.28 -24.11 -15.11
N ASP A 418 5.47 -23.09 -14.86
CA ASP A 418 4.11 -22.97 -15.39
C ASP A 418 4.10 -22.13 -16.67
N LEU A 419 3.85 -22.81 -17.78
CA LEU A 419 3.69 -22.24 -19.13
C LEU A 419 2.25 -22.39 -19.64
N SER A 420 1.32 -22.79 -18.76
CA SER A 420 -0.04 -23.17 -19.15
C SER A 420 -0.84 -22.00 -19.73
N PHE A 421 -0.44 -20.76 -19.45
CA PHE A 421 -1.03 -19.57 -20.08
C PHE A 421 -0.94 -19.63 -21.62
N PHE A 422 0.21 -20.04 -22.17
CA PHE A 422 0.42 -20.05 -23.62
C PHE A 422 -0.47 -21.05 -24.36
N ASN A 423 -1.02 -22.05 -23.64
CA ASN A 423 -1.91 -23.08 -24.17
C ASN A 423 -3.40 -22.71 -24.09
N GLN A 424 -3.73 -21.49 -23.68
CA GLN A 424 -5.12 -21.01 -23.60
C GLN A 424 -5.61 -20.38 -24.91
N GLY A 425 -6.91 -20.09 -24.98
CA GLY A 425 -7.51 -19.35 -26.10
C GLY A 425 -7.40 -20.06 -27.45
N GLU A 426 -6.99 -19.33 -28.49
CA GLU A 426 -6.90 -19.84 -29.86
C GLU A 426 -5.73 -20.82 -30.08
N ASN A 427 -4.72 -20.81 -29.20
CA ASN A 427 -3.56 -21.69 -29.26
C ASN A 427 -3.91 -23.14 -28.91
N GLY A 428 -4.65 -23.34 -27.81
CA GLY A 428 -5.12 -24.64 -27.34
C GLY A 428 -4.07 -25.50 -26.62
N ALA A 429 -4.53 -26.60 -26.00
CA ALA A 429 -3.81 -27.44 -25.02
C ALA A 429 -2.55 -28.19 -25.51
N GLY A 430 -2.11 -27.95 -26.75
CA GLY A 430 -0.92 -28.58 -27.32
C GLY A 430 -0.03 -27.60 -28.07
N PHE A 431 -0.22 -26.30 -27.83
CA PHE A 431 0.57 -25.27 -28.48
C PHE A 431 2.03 -25.34 -28.04
N ILE A 432 2.31 -25.25 -26.74
CA ILE A 432 3.62 -25.54 -26.18
C ILE A 432 3.90 -27.03 -26.29
N HIS A 433 4.95 -27.39 -27.01
CA HIS A 433 5.42 -28.76 -27.16
C HIS A 433 6.95 -28.82 -27.27
N PHE A 434 7.55 -29.76 -26.54
CA PHE A 434 9.00 -29.93 -26.53
C PHE A 434 9.51 -30.64 -27.78
N VAL A 435 10.58 -30.10 -28.36
CA VAL A 435 11.27 -30.61 -29.55
C VAL A 435 12.79 -30.68 -29.29
N ASP A 436 13.50 -31.53 -30.03
CA ASP A 436 14.97 -31.62 -29.93
C ASP A 436 15.68 -30.41 -30.56
N SER A 437 15.03 -29.74 -31.52
CA SER A 437 15.55 -28.56 -32.21
C SER A 437 14.42 -27.77 -32.86
N PHE A 438 14.51 -26.44 -32.87
CA PHE A 438 13.53 -25.58 -33.54
C PHE A 438 13.46 -25.82 -35.06
N SER A 439 12.24 -25.99 -35.57
CA SER A 439 11.93 -25.92 -37.00
C SER A 439 11.44 -24.54 -37.43
N GLY A 440 11.12 -23.69 -36.46
CA GLY A 440 10.54 -22.36 -36.64
C GLY A 440 9.03 -22.32 -36.48
N GLN A 441 8.41 -23.42 -36.02
CA GLN A 441 6.98 -23.45 -35.71
C GLN A 441 6.70 -22.75 -34.38
N ALA A 442 5.57 -22.07 -34.32
CA ALA A 442 5.09 -21.45 -33.09
C ALA A 442 4.75 -22.53 -32.06
N GLY A 443 5.09 -22.27 -30.80
CA GLY A 443 4.86 -23.18 -29.67
C GLY A 443 5.94 -24.24 -29.46
N GLU A 444 6.98 -24.30 -30.32
CA GLU A 444 8.13 -25.16 -30.06
C GLU A 444 8.87 -24.71 -28.79
N ALA A 445 9.28 -25.67 -27.97
CA ALA A 445 10.13 -25.46 -26.79
C ALA A 445 11.33 -26.41 -26.82
N THR A 446 12.49 -25.93 -26.38
CA THR A 446 13.70 -26.77 -26.19
C THR A 446 14.20 -26.63 -24.76
N LEU A 447 14.65 -27.74 -24.17
CA LEU A 447 15.29 -27.75 -22.86
C LEU A 447 16.70 -28.33 -22.99
N THR A 448 17.72 -27.56 -22.64
CA THR A 448 19.13 -27.98 -22.72
C THR A 448 19.77 -27.93 -21.36
N TYR A 449 20.31 -29.05 -20.87
CA TYR A 449 21.05 -29.11 -19.60
C TYR A 449 22.57 -29.13 -19.82
N HIS A 450 23.26 -28.21 -19.16
CA HIS A 450 24.70 -28.02 -19.17
C HIS A 450 25.33 -28.50 -17.85
N ALA A 451 25.54 -29.81 -17.72
CA ALA A 451 25.99 -30.46 -16.49
C ALA A 451 27.30 -29.92 -15.88
N GLN A 452 28.15 -29.22 -16.65
CA GLN A 452 29.39 -28.64 -16.12
C GLN A 452 29.14 -27.45 -15.20
N ASN A 453 28.03 -26.74 -15.40
CA ASN A 453 27.68 -25.52 -14.68
C ASN A 453 26.41 -25.68 -13.84
N ASP A 454 25.84 -26.89 -13.81
CA ASP A 454 24.56 -27.22 -13.21
C ASP A 454 23.45 -26.24 -13.62
N PHE A 455 23.17 -26.21 -14.92
CA PHE A 455 22.41 -25.13 -15.54
C PHE A 455 21.55 -25.65 -16.69
N SER A 456 20.26 -25.29 -16.71
CA SER A 456 19.35 -25.58 -17.82
C SER A 456 18.93 -24.31 -18.55
N GLU A 457 18.80 -24.41 -19.87
CA GLU A 457 18.23 -23.36 -20.73
C GLU A 457 16.88 -23.84 -21.27
N LEU A 458 15.82 -23.11 -20.93
CA LEU A 458 14.48 -23.29 -21.50
C LEU A 458 14.25 -22.19 -22.54
N ALA A 459 14.26 -22.55 -23.82
CA ALA A 459 13.97 -21.61 -24.90
C ALA A 459 12.64 -21.95 -25.56
N LEU A 460 11.82 -20.94 -25.83
CA LEU A 460 10.52 -21.07 -26.49
C LEU A 460 10.49 -20.22 -27.77
N ASN A 461 9.76 -20.70 -28.78
CA ASN A 461 9.44 -19.97 -29.99
C ASN A 461 7.93 -19.71 -30.03
N ILE A 462 7.46 -18.71 -29.29
CA ILE A 462 6.04 -18.41 -29.14
C ILE A 462 5.47 -17.82 -30.44
N SER A 463 6.19 -16.92 -31.11
CA SER A 463 5.71 -16.21 -32.30
C SER A 463 5.91 -16.94 -33.63
N GLY A 464 6.62 -18.08 -33.66
CA GLY A 464 6.87 -18.86 -34.87
C GLY A 464 7.92 -18.23 -35.79
N HIS A 465 9.04 -17.81 -35.20
CA HIS A 465 10.20 -17.26 -35.92
C HIS A 465 11.33 -18.29 -36.05
N ALA A 466 12.32 -18.00 -36.89
CA ALA A 466 13.48 -18.90 -37.07
C ALA A 466 14.39 -18.97 -35.82
N THR A 467 14.23 -18.03 -34.88
CA THR A 467 14.94 -17.95 -33.62
C THR A 467 13.93 -17.90 -32.48
N PRO A 468 14.20 -18.54 -31.34
CA PRO A 468 13.36 -18.40 -30.14
C PRO A 468 13.26 -16.94 -29.72
N ASP A 469 12.12 -16.58 -29.15
CA ASP A 469 11.79 -15.22 -28.70
C ASP A 469 11.74 -15.12 -27.17
N PHE A 470 11.72 -16.26 -26.47
CA PHE A 470 11.71 -16.37 -25.02
C PHE A 470 12.81 -17.32 -24.53
N LEU A 471 13.44 -16.97 -23.41
CA LEU A 471 14.49 -17.78 -22.78
C LEU A 471 14.44 -17.61 -21.26
N VAL A 472 14.45 -18.72 -20.53
CA VAL A 472 14.68 -18.76 -19.08
C VAL A 472 15.94 -19.55 -18.79
N ASN A 473 16.77 -18.98 -17.92
CA ASN A 473 17.97 -19.60 -17.40
C ASN A 473 17.66 -20.23 -16.04
N ILE A 474 18.01 -21.50 -15.85
CA ILE A 474 17.64 -22.26 -14.66
C ILE A 474 18.92 -22.78 -14.04
N VAL A 475 19.24 -22.37 -12.81
CA VAL A 475 20.27 -23.01 -12.01
C VAL A 475 19.67 -24.32 -11.48
N GLY A 476 20.29 -25.43 -11.84
CA GLY A 476 19.78 -26.78 -11.61
C GLY A 476 19.34 -27.49 -12.91
N GLN A 477 19.08 -28.78 -12.77
CA GLN A 477 18.51 -29.60 -13.84
C GLN A 477 16.99 -29.42 -13.86
N ALA A 478 16.38 -29.33 -15.05
CA ALA A 478 14.93 -29.47 -15.23
C ALA A 478 14.61 -30.69 -16.12
N ASN A 479 13.42 -31.25 -15.96
CA ASN A 479 12.94 -32.44 -16.64
C ASN A 479 11.56 -32.23 -17.25
N THR A 480 11.47 -32.34 -18.59
CA THR A 480 10.23 -32.13 -19.35
C THR A 480 9.08 -33.05 -18.94
N ALA A 481 9.35 -34.19 -18.30
CA ALA A 481 8.31 -35.15 -17.90
C ALA A 481 7.63 -34.81 -16.57
N THR A 482 8.26 -34.03 -15.70
CA THR A 482 7.81 -33.83 -14.31
C THR A 482 7.70 -32.37 -13.90
N ASP A 483 8.47 -31.49 -14.53
CA ASP A 483 8.79 -30.16 -13.99
C ASP A 483 8.03 -29.03 -14.70
N PHE A 484 7.09 -29.36 -15.58
CA PHE A 484 6.36 -28.38 -16.38
C PHE A 484 4.85 -28.54 -16.25
N ILE A 485 4.16 -27.40 -16.19
CA ILE A 485 2.71 -27.30 -16.35
C ILE A 485 2.48 -26.64 -17.71
N VAL A 486 1.91 -27.38 -18.65
CA VAL A 486 1.61 -26.95 -20.03
C VAL A 486 0.15 -27.21 -20.35
#